data_AF-A0A9P8IX60-F1
#
_entry.id   AF-A0A9P8IX60-F1
#
_cell.length_a   1.000
_cell.length_b   1.000
_cell.length_c   1.000
_cell.angle_alpha   90.00
_cell.angle_beta   90.00
_cell.angle_gamma   90.00
#
_symmetry.space_group_name_H-M   'P 1'
#
loop_
_entity.id
_entity.type
_entity.pdbx_description
1 polymer ?
#
loop_
_entity_poly.entity_id
_entity_poly.type
_entity_poly.pdbx_seq_one_letter_code
_entity_poly.pdbx_strand_id
1 'polypeptide(L)'
;IARSLRASARRPATLQRAFQPIKPSFAPALSQRFASTQSNTDGRIHQVIGAVVDVKFDGEQLPAILNAVTTENGGQKLVLEVAQHLGENVVRCIAMDGTEGLVRGRKVVDTGAPIKIPVGPGCLGRIMNVTGDPIDERGPIKATKLAPIHAEAPEFVDQSTSAEILVTGIKVVDLLAPYARGGKIGLFGGAGVGKTVFIQELINNIAKAHGGYSVFTGVGERTREGNDLYHEMQETGVIQLDGDSKVALVFGQMNEPPGARARVALTGLTIAEYFRDEEGQDVLLFIDNIFRFTQAGSEVSALLGRIPSAVGYQPTLAVDMGGMQERITTTQKGSITSVQAVYVPADDLTDPAPATTFAHLDATTVLSRGISELGIYPA
;
A
#
# COMPACT_ATOMS: atom_id res chain seq x y z
N ILE A 1 65.64 55.20 -23.14
CA ILE A 1 64.20 54.91 -22.88
C ILE A 1 64.14 53.48 -22.32
N ALA A 2 63.49 53.34 -21.16
CA ALA A 2 63.65 52.34 -20.10
C ALA A 2 64.03 50.87 -20.47
N ARG A 3 65.03 50.35 -19.75
CA ARG A 3 65.36 48.92 -19.58
C ARG A 3 64.37 48.28 -18.59
N SER A 4 63.77 47.16 -18.94
CA SER A 4 62.86 46.38 -18.11
C SER A 4 63.61 45.46 -17.13
N LEU A 5 63.24 45.55 -15.86
CA LEU A 5 63.72 44.72 -14.75
C LEU A 5 62.86 43.46 -14.64
N ARG A 6 63.53 42.31 -14.47
CA ARG A 6 62.97 41.05 -13.96
C ARG A 6 62.51 41.24 -12.51
N ALA A 7 61.31 40.78 -12.18
CA ALA A 7 60.93 40.42 -10.82
C ALA A 7 59.93 39.25 -10.86
N SER A 8 60.30 38.15 -10.19
CA SER A 8 59.45 36.99 -9.97
C SER A 8 58.33 37.34 -8.98
N ALA A 9 57.07 37.20 -9.38
CA ALA A 9 55.95 37.27 -8.47
C ALA A 9 55.30 35.88 -8.33
N ARG A 10 55.39 35.34 -7.11
CA ARG A 10 54.72 34.12 -6.65
C ARG A 10 53.21 34.24 -6.87
N ARG A 11 52.58 33.23 -7.49
CA ARG A 11 51.12 33.07 -7.48
C ARG A 11 50.67 32.62 -6.08
N PRO A 12 49.62 33.19 -5.49
CA PRO A 12 49.10 32.72 -4.21
C PRO A 12 48.34 31.41 -4.42
N ALA A 13 48.54 30.46 -3.50
CA ALA A 13 47.84 29.20 -3.45
C ALA A 13 46.35 29.44 -3.16
N THR A 14 45.48 29.14 -4.12
CA THR A 14 44.05 29.02 -3.90
C THR A 14 43.80 27.78 -3.04
N LEU A 15 43.41 28.01 -1.78
CA LEU A 15 42.84 27.01 -0.89
C LEU A 15 41.55 26.45 -1.52
N GLN A 16 41.65 25.31 -2.21
CA GLN A 16 40.51 24.45 -2.46
C GLN A 16 40.05 23.90 -1.11
N ARG A 17 39.06 24.55 -0.50
CA ARG A 17 38.25 23.91 0.54
C ARG A 17 37.53 22.75 -0.12
N ALA A 18 38.05 21.55 0.09
CA ALA A 18 37.35 20.32 -0.21
C ALA A 18 36.02 20.34 0.55
N PHE A 19 34.91 20.37 -0.19
CA PHE A 19 33.60 20.03 0.35
C PHE A 19 33.69 18.57 0.83
N GLN A 20 33.86 18.38 2.14
CA GLN A 20 33.63 17.09 2.75
C GLN A 20 32.11 16.89 2.82
N PRO A 21 31.57 15.79 2.27
CA PRO A 21 30.16 15.48 2.45
C PRO A 21 29.91 15.29 3.95
N ILE A 22 28.93 16.02 4.47
CA ILE A 22 28.45 15.90 5.84
C ILE A 22 28.02 14.45 6.03
N LYS A 23 28.62 13.75 7.00
CA LYS A 23 28.20 12.40 7.38
C LYS A 23 26.71 12.43 7.74
N PRO A 24 25.86 11.53 7.22
CA PRO A 24 24.46 11.49 7.59
C PRO A 24 24.36 10.83 8.97
N SER A 25 24.54 11.61 10.04
CA SER A 25 24.40 11.11 11.41
C SER A 25 23.37 11.88 12.23
N PHE A 26 22.38 12.51 11.57
CA PHE A 26 21.35 13.30 12.26
C PHE A 26 19.90 12.98 11.84
N ALA A 27 19.67 11.87 11.15
CA ALA A 27 18.33 11.34 10.97
C ALA A 27 18.25 9.96 11.66
N PRO A 28 17.43 9.78 12.72
CA PRO A 28 17.04 8.44 13.13
C PRO A 28 16.44 7.69 11.93
N ALA A 29 16.62 6.36 11.86
CA ALA A 29 16.07 5.55 10.78
C ALA A 29 14.56 5.83 10.65
N LEU A 30 14.04 5.96 9.43
CA LEU A 30 12.65 6.43 9.16
C LEU A 30 11.55 5.64 9.89
N SER A 31 11.77 4.36 10.21
CA SER A 31 10.89 3.55 11.05
C SER A 31 10.73 4.07 12.50
N GLN A 32 11.64 4.92 12.97
CA GLN A 32 11.61 5.55 14.29
C GLN A 32 10.75 6.81 14.35
N ARG A 33 10.33 7.40 13.21
CA ARG A 33 9.45 8.59 13.24
C ARG A 33 8.00 8.27 13.61
N PHE A 34 7.55 7.06 13.30
CA PHE A 34 6.21 6.57 13.66
C PHE A 34 6.20 5.71 14.93
N ALA A 35 7.35 5.27 15.42
CA ALA A 35 7.44 4.49 16.64
C ALA A 35 7.66 5.41 17.84
N SER A 36 6.62 5.70 18.61
CA SER A 36 6.80 6.22 19.97
C SER A 36 7.45 5.12 20.81
N THR A 37 8.68 5.34 21.29
CA THR A 37 9.47 4.35 22.04
C THR A 37 8.95 4.05 23.45
N GLN A 38 7.76 4.53 23.82
CA GLN A 38 7.16 4.30 25.13
C GLN A 38 5.75 3.75 24.96
N SER A 39 5.53 2.49 25.35
CA SER A 39 4.19 1.94 25.55
C SER A 39 3.56 2.71 26.71
N ASN A 40 2.60 3.60 26.45
CA ASN A 40 2.00 4.39 27.50
C ASN A 40 0.56 3.95 27.83
N THR A 41 0.21 4.20 29.09
CA THR A 41 -1.05 3.94 29.83
C THR A 41 -2.21 3.27 29.10
N ASP A 42 -2.77 2.23 29.74
CA ASP A 42 -4.01 1.59 29.32
C ASP A 42 -5.15 2.62 29.12
N GLY A 43 -5.80 2.55 27.97
CA GLY A 43 -7.02 3.31 27.66
C GLY A 43 -8.28 2.51 27.97
N ARG A 44 -9.42 3.17 27.86
CA ARG A 44 -10.75 2.53 27.96
C ARG A 44 -11.67 3.02 26.85
N ILE A 45 -12.51 2.12 26.36
CA ILE A 45 -13.51 2.46 25.35
C ILE A 45 -14.50 3.48 25.93
N HIS A 46 -14.58 4.65 25.31
CA HIS A 46 -15.46 5.73 25.71
C HIS A 46 -16.79 5.67 24.96
N GLN A 47 -16.74 5.51 23.63
CA GLN A 47 -17.90 5.48 22.76
C GLN A 47 -17.64 4.59 21.53
N VAL A 48 -18.70 4.01 20.98
CA VAL A 48 -18.67 3.16 19.76
C VAL A 48 -19.77 3.67 18.83
N ILE A 49 -19.42 3.99 17.59
CA ILE A 49 -20.32 4.48 16.53
C ILE A 49 -19.97 3.73 15.24
N GLY A 50 -20.65 2.60 14.97
CA GLY A 50 -20.27 1.72 13.86
C GLY A 50 -18.78 1.35 13.96
N ALA A 51 -18.05 1.48 12.86
CA ALA A 51 -16.60 1.18 12.81
C ALA A 51 -15.70 2.22 13.51
N VAL A 52 -16.26 3.31 14.06
CA VAL A 52 -15.50 4.34 14.79
C VAL A 52 -15.61 4.10 16.29
N VAL A 53 -14.47 4.05 16.96
CA VAL A 53 -14.37 3.78 18.40
C VAL A 53 -13.56 4.90 19.05
N ASP A 54 -14.19 5.64 19.96
CA ASP A 54 -13.50 6.64 20.76
C ASP A 54 -12.93 5.98 22.02
N VAL A 55 -11.64 6.17 22.27
CA VAL A 55 -10.89 5.59 23.39
C VAL A 55 -10.37 6.72 24.26
N LYS A 56 -10.67 6.66 25.55
CA LYS A 56 -10.17 7.60 26.55
C LYS A 56 -8.94 7.02 27.24
N PHE A 57 -7.84 7.77 27.25
CA PHE A 57 -6.62 7.43 27.93
C PHE A 57 -6.55 8.16 29.28
N ASP A 58 -6.13 7.44 30.33
CA ASP A 58 -6.02 8.00 31.68
C ASP A 58 -4.71 8.79 31.87
N GLY A 59 -3.70 8.58 31.00
CA GLY A 59 -2.41 9.26 31.04
C GLY A 59 -2.37 10.59 30.28
N GLU A 60 -1.32 11.38 30.54
CA GLU A 60 -1.05 12.64 29.83
C GLU A 60 -0.52 12.44 28.41
N GLN A 61 -0.01 11.24 28.10
CA GLN A 61 0.48 10.91 26.77
C GLN A 61 -0.56 10.10 25.99
N LEU A 62 -0.96 10.64 24.86
CA LEU A 62 -1.86 9.99 23.92
C LEU A 62 -1.06 9.24 22.85
N PRO A 63 -1.56 8.10 22.36
CA PRO A 63 -0.96 7.44 21.21
C PRO A 63 -0.92 8.38 20.00
N ALA A 64 0.13 8.29 19.20
CA ALA A 64 0.26 9.08 17.99
C ALA A 64 -0.86 8.74 16.99
N ILE A 65 -1.18 9.68 16.09
CA ILE A 65 -2.05 9.39 14.96
C ILE A 65 -1.38 8.29 14.11
N LEU A 66 -2.19 7.38 13.58
CA LEU A 66 -1.81 6.16 12.87
C LEU A 66 -1.27 5.02 13.76
N ASN A 67 -1.11 5.22 15.08
CA ASN A 67 -0.75 4.12 15.96
C ASN A 67 -1.90 3.10 16.07
N ALA A 68 -1.54 1.83 16.17
CA ALA A 68 -2.44 0.76 16.49
C ALA A 68 -2.65 0.69 18.00
N VAL A 69 -3.91 0.59 18.40
CA VAL A 69 -4.32 0.24 19.76
C VAL A 69 -5.12 -1.06 19.69
N THR A 70 -5.01 -1.89 20.72
CA THR A 70 -5.59 -3.24 20.72
C THR A 70 -6.56 -3.40 21.87
N THR A 71 -7.67 -4.08 21.62
CA THR A 71 -8.66 -4.45 22.62
C THR A 71 -9.09 -5.89 22.37
N GLU A 72 -9.77 -6.47 23.34
CA GLU A 72 -10.40 -7.77 23.18
C GLU A 72 -11.91 -7.60 22.98
N ASN A 73 -12.45 -8.26 21.96
CA ASN A 73 -13.88 -8.34 21.66
C ASN A 73 -14.26 -9.82 21.47
N GLY A 74 -15.21 -10.34 22.26
CA GLY A 74 -15.67 -11.73 22.10
C GLY A 74 -14.57 -12.81 22.22
N GLY A 75 -13.49 -12.57 22.95
CA GLY A 75 -12.34 -13.48 23.05
C GLY A 75 -11.35 -13.39 21.89
N GLN A 76 -11.57 -12.47 20.93
CA GLN A 76 -10.67 -12.21 19.81
C GLN A 76 -10.01 -10.83 19.96
N LYS A 77 -8.81 -10.70 19.38
CA LYS A 77 -8.06 -9.43 19.36
C LYS A 77 -8.64 -8.52 18.29
N LEU A 78 -9.17 -7.37 18.70
CA LEU A 78 -9.61 -6.30 17.81
C LEU A 78 -8.53 -5.21 17.74
N VAL A 79 -8.09 -4.89 16.54
CA VAL A 79 -7.15 -3.80 16.27
C VAL A 79 -7.93 -2.55 15.89
N LEU A 80 -7.58 -1.43 16.50
CA LEU A 80 -8.10 -0.10 16.18
C LEU A 80 -6.91 0.79 15.77
N GLU A 81 -7.07 1.63 14.76
CA GLU A 81 -6.06 2.61 14.36
C GLU A 81 -6.49 4.01 14.79
N VAL A 82 -5.61 4.77 15.44
CA VAL A 82 -5.90 6.15 15.85
C VAL A 82 -5.96 7.07 14.64
N ALA A 83 -7.13 7.69 14.41
CA ALA A 83 -7.36 8.58 13.26
C ALA A 83 -7.24 10.06 13.62
N GLN A 84 -7.68 10.47 14.82
CA GLN A 84 -7.60 11.86 15.27
C GLN A 84 -7.65 11.97 16.80
N HIS A 85 -7.17 13.08 17.35
CA HIS A 85 -7.30 13.43 18.77
C HIS A 85 -8.49 14.38 18.95
N LEU A 86 -9.42 14.06 19.85
CA LEU A 86 -10.63 14.86 20.09
C LEU A 86 -10.45 15.91 21.20
N GLY A 87 -9.43 15.75 22.05
CA GLY A 87 -9.27 16.49 23.30
C GLY A 87 -9.75 15.68 24.51
N GLU A 88 -9.57 16.21 25.72
CA GLU A 88 -9.95 15.55 26.99
C GLU A 88 -9.38 14.12 27.16
N ASN A 89 -8.19 13.90 26.63
CA ASN A 89 -7.51 12.62 26.53
C ASN A 89 -8.28 11.52 25.76
N VAL A 90 -9.16 11.93 24.85
CA VAL A 90 -9.91 11.02 23.97
C VAL A 90 -9.28 11.03 22.58
N VAL A 91 -8.99 9.84 22.08
CA VAL A 91 -8.60 9.60 20.69
C VAL A 91 -9.74 8.89 19.96
N ARG A 92 -9.95 9.26 18.71
CA ARG A 92 -10.90 8.60 17.82
C ARG A 92 -10.16 7.59 16.97
N CYS A 93 -10.58 6.35 17.05
CA CYS A 93 -9.99 5.23 16.32
C CYS A 93 -10.95 4.67 15.28
N ILE A 94 -10.39 3.97 14.29
CA ILE A 94 -11.13 3.21 13.29
C ILE A 94 -10.84 1.72 13.54
N ALA A 95 -11.89 0.91 13.62
CA ALA A 95 -11.77 -0.52 13.81
C ALA A 95 -11.39 -1.25 12.52
N MET A 96 -10.49 -2.22 12.63
CA MET A 96 -10.07 -3.09 11.53
C MET A 96 -10.95 -4.34 11.39
N ASP A 97 -11.84 -4.59 12.36
CA ASP A 97 -12.77 -5.72 12.36
C ASP A 97 -14.11 -5.29 13.01
N GLY A 98 -15.09 -6.19 13.03
CA GLY A 98 -16.42 -5.97 13.60
C GLY A 98 -16.40 -5.43 15.03
N THR A 99 -17.20 -4.39 15.27
CA THR A 99 -17.36 -3.76 16.58
C THR A 99 -18.59 -4.26 17.33
N GLU A 100 -19.33 -5.20 16.78
CA GLU A 100 -20.47 -5.84 17.42
C GLU A 100 -20.03 -6.50 18.73
N GLY A 101 -20.78 -6.26 19.81
CA GLY A 101 -20.45 -6.77 21.14
C GLY A 101 -19.40 -5.97 21.91
N LEU A 102 -18.81 -4.92 21.32
CA LEU A 102 -17.83 -4.07 22.00
C LEU A 102 -18.49 -3.19 23.08
N VAL A 103 -17.99 -3.29 24.31
CA VAL A 103 -18.59 -2.62 25.48
C VAL A 103 -17.74 -1.46 25.96
N ARG A 104 -18.39 -0.36 26.37
CA ARG A 104 -17.73 0.80 27.00
C ARG A 104 -17.01 0.38 28.29
N GLY A 105 -15.89 1.03 28.56
CA GLY A 105 -15.03 0.73 29.71
C GLY A 105 -14.08 -0.45 29.49
N ARG A 106 -14.19 -1.19 28.37
CA ARG A 106 -13.23 -2.24 28.02
C ARG A 106 -11.83 -1.65 27.89
N LYS A 107 -10.84 -2.38 28.40
CA LYS A 107 -9.43 -2.01 28.38
C LYS A 107 -8.89 -2.00 26.93
N VAL A 108 -8.17 -0.94 26.59
CA VAL A 108 -7.47 -0.75 25.32
C VAL A 108 -5.99 -0.55 25.62
N VAL A 109 -5.12 -1.21 24.84
CA VAL A 109 -3.66 -1.16 25.02
C VAL A 109 -3.04 -0.52 23.80
N ASP A 110 -2.26 0.54 24.00
CA ASP A 110 -1.44 1.14 22.93
C ASP A 110 -0.26 0.23 22.58
N THR A 111 -0.06 -0.02 21.29
CA THR A 111 1.08 -0.80 20.80
C THR A 111 2.34 0.06 20.64
N GLY A 112 2.21 1.39 20.68
CA GLY A 112 3.30 2.36 20.52
C GLY A 112 3.81 2.53 19.09
N ALA A 113 3.14 1.91 18.11
CA ALA A 113 3.50 1.99 16.71
C ALA A 113 2.27 1.79 15.82
N PRO A 114 2.37 2.09 14.51
CA PRO A 114 1.34 1.73 13.55
C PRO A 114 1.09 0.22 13.49
N ILE A 115 0.03 -0.19 12.79
CA ILE A 115 -0.22 -1.60 12.48
C ILE A 115 1.03 -2.17 11.81
N LYS A 116 1.62 -3.21 12.40
CA LYS A 116 2.79 -3.90 11.88
C LYS A 116 2.40 -5.27 11.37
N ILE A 117 2.84 -5.59 10.16
CA ILE A 117 2.56 -6.86 9.49
C ILE A 117 3.83 -7.68 9.29
N PRO A 118 3.73 -9.02 9.18
CA PRO A 118 4.83 -9.86 8.72
C PRO A 118 5.23 -9.50 7.28
N VAL A 119 6.54 -9.42 7.04
CA VAL A 119 7.11 -9.21 5.70
C VAL A 119 8.23 -10.23 5.41
N GLY A 120 8.53 -10.39 4.13
CA GLY A 120 9.59 -11.24 3.60
C GLY A 120 9.12 -12.56 2.98
N PRO A 121 10.06 -13.45 2.62
CA PRO A 121 9.75 -14.64 1.83
C PRO A 121 8.76 -15.59 2.51
N GLY A 122 8.66 -15.56 3.84
CA GLY A 122 7.69 -16.34 4.60
C GLY A 122 6.23 -15.98 4.31
N CYS A 123 5.97 -14.82 3.71
CA CYS A 123 4.64 -14.36 3.28
C CYS A 123 4.24 -14.92 1.91
N LEU A 124 5.17 -15.46 1.13
CA LEU A 124 4.89 -16.03 -0.19
C LEU A 124 4.06 -17.32 -0.04
N GLY A 125 3.04 -17.45 -0.88
CA GLY A 125 2.06 -18.53 -0.86
C GLY A 125 1.05 -18.45 0.28
N ARG A 126 1.09 -17.39 1.10
CA ARG A 126 0.20 -17.20 2.24
C ARG A 126 -0.90 -16.19 1.92
N ILE A 127 -2.01 -16.35 2.62
CA ILE A 127 -3.11 -15.37 2.60
C ILE A 127 -3.15 -14.66 3.95
N MET A 128 -3.13 -13.33 3.93
CA MET A 128 -3.25 -12.50 5.15
C MET A 128 -4.34 -11.44 5.04
N ASN A 129 -4.85 -11.02 6.19
CA ASN A 129 -5.77 -9.90 6.31
C ASN A 129 -5.02 -8.55 6.45
N VAL A 130 -5.78 -7.48 6.66
CA VAL A 130 -5.25 -6.11 6.84
C VAL A 130 -4.25 -5.97 8.01
N THR A 131 -4.44 -6.72 9.10
CA THR A 131 -3.57 -6.69 10.30
C THR A 131 -2.35 -7.58 10.18
N GLY A 132 -2.23 -8.34 9.07
CA GLY A 132 -1.14 -9.27 8.83
C GLY A 132 -1.33 -10.65 9.45
N ASP A 133 -2.52 -10.94 9.97
CA ASP A 133 -2.87 -12.25 10.49
C ASP A 133 -3.20 -13.20 9.33
N PRO A 134 -2.71 -14.46 9.36
CA PRO A 134 -3.00 -15.43 8.30
C PRO A 134 -4.46 -15.89 8.35
N ILE A 135 -5.08 -15.97 7.17
CA ILE A 135 -6.48 -16.43 7.00
C ILE A 135 -6.60 -17.68 6.11
N ASP A 136 -5.48 -18.35 5.85
CA ASP A 136 -5.40 -19.56 5.01
C ASP A 136 -5.43 -20.88 5.80
N GLU A 137 -5.62 -20.83 7.11
CA GLU A 137 -5.61 -21.99 8.02
C GLU A 137 -4.30 -22.82 8.00
N ARG A 138 -3.20 -22.28 7.45
CA ARG A 138 -1.90 -22.99 7.36
C ARG A 138 -0.96 -22.68 8.54
N GLY A 139 -1.53 -22.30 9.69
CA GLY A 139 -0.77 -21.88 10.87
C GLY A 139 -0.12 -20.49 10.73
N PRO A 140 0.78 -20.10 11.64
CA PRO A 140 1.38 -18.77 11.64
C PRO A 140 2.31 -18.55 10.43
N ILE A 141 2.45 -17.29 10.01
CA ILE A 141 3.41 -16.89 8.98
C ILE A 141 4.81 -16.89 9.59
N LYS A 142 5.75 -17.59 8.97
CA LYS A 142 7.16 -17.67 9.41
C LYS A 142 7.92 -16.41 8.97
N ALA A 143 7.53 -15.27 9.49
CA ALA A 143 8.17 -14.00 9.18
C ALA A 143 9.38 -13.74 10.07
N THR A 144 10.45 -13.23 9.47
CA THR A 144 11.66 -12.81 10.19
C THR A 144 11.57 -11.36 10.64
N LYS A 145 10.74 -10.55 10.00
CA LYS A 145 10.60 -9.12 10.26
C LYS A 145 9.14 -8.68 10.25
N LEU A 146 8.86 -7.64 11.02
CA LEU A 146 7.59 -6.91 11.00
C LEU A 146 7.83 -5.49 10.49
N ALA A 147 6.96 -4.99 9.61
CA ALA A 147 7.03 -3.63 9.06
C ALA A 147 5.69 -2.89 9.26
N PRO A 148 5.71 -1.57 9.56
CA PRO A 148 4.50 -0.77 9.69
C PRO A 148 3.84 -0.55 8.32
N ILE A 149 2.50 -0.57 8.27
CA ILE A 149 1.76 -0.32 7.01
C ILE A 149 1.82 1.14 6.55
N HIS A 150 2.04 2.05 7.50
CA HIS A 150 2.23 3.48 7.25
C HIS A 150 3.72 3.75 7.10
N ALA A 151 4.09 4.21 5.91
CA ALA A 151 5.43 4.62 5.53
C ALA A 151 5.34 5.87 4.65
N GLU A 152 6.39 6.68 4.67
CA GLU A 152 6.54 7.82 3.75
C GLU A 152 6.94 7.31 2.36
N ALA A 153 6.57 8.07 1.33
CA ALA A 153 7.04 7.80 -0.03
C ALA A 153 8.58 7.96 -0.12
N PRO A 154 9.25 7.25 -1.06
CA PRO A 154 10.68 7.42 -1.30
C PRO A 154 11.05 8.88 -1.57
N GLU A 155 12.18 9.33 -1.02
CA GLU A 155 12.67 10.70 -1.25
C GLU A 155 13.04 10.90 -2.72
N PHE A 156 12.99 12.15 -3.18
CA PHE A 156 13.31 12.51 -4.57
C PHE A 156 14.70 12.01 -5.03
N VAL A 157 15.68 11.95 -4.12
CA VAL A 157 17.04 11.48 -4.41
C VAL A 157 17.12 9.96 -4.63
N ASP A 158 16.14 9.21 -4.12
CA ASP A 158 16.09 7.76 -4.22
C ASP A 158 15.34 7.28 -5.45
N GLN A 159 14.61 8.17 -6.14
CA GLN A 159 13.85 7.84 -7.34
C GLN A 159 14.77 7.62 -8.55
N SER A 160 14.50 6.55 -9.30
CA SER A 160 15.23 6.29 -10.54
C SER A 160 14.71 7.17 -11.68
N THR A 161 15.60 7.63 -12.55
CA THR A 161 15.27 8.40 -13.76
C THR A 161 15.28 7.56 -15.04
N SER A 162 15.56 6.26 -14.94
CA SER A 162 15.67 5.37 -16.10
C SER A 162 14.29 4.87 -16.54
N ALA A 163 13.90 5.16 -17.78
CA ALA A 163 12.73 4.55 -18.39
C ALA A 163 13.12 3.22 -19.04
N GLU A 164 12.60 2.12 -18.49
CA GLU A 164 12.76 0.76 -19.05
C GLU A 164 11.38 0.17 -19.34
N ILE A 165 11.28 -0.62 -20.41
CA ILE A 165 10.03 -1.30 -20.77
C ILE A 165 9.96 -2.63 -20.03
N LEU A 166 8.82 -2.90 -19.41
CA LEU A 166 8.45 -4.22 -18.89
C LEU A 166 7.82 -5.04 -20.02
N VAL A 167 8.53 -6.06 -20.50
CA VAL A 167 8.01 -6.96 -21.53
C VAL A 167 7.01 -7.92 -20.89
N THR A 168 5.74 -7.83 -21.28
CA THR A 168 4.65 -8.59 -20.67
C THR A 168 4.39 -9.93 -21.35
N GLY A 169 4.82 -10.09 -22.61
CA GLY A 169 4.50 -11.23 -23.45
C GLY A 169 3.09 -11.15 -24.08
N ILE A 170 2.33 -10.09 -23.78
CA ILE A 170 0.98 -9.88 -24.31
C ILE A 170 1.08 -8.94 -25.50
N LYS A 171 0.80 -9.46 -26.71
CA LYS A 171 1.00 -8.74 -27.99
C LYS A 171 0.40 -7.33 -28.01
N VAL A 172 -0.84 -7.15 -27.56
CA VAL A 172 -1.52 -5.84 -27.61
C VAL A 172 -0.91 -4.85 -26.63
N VAL A 173 -0.47 -5.32 -25.46
CA VAL A 173 0.19 -4.51 -24.43
C VAL A 173 1.58 -4.10 -24.92
N ASP A 174 2.41 -5.08 -25.30
CA ASP A 174 3.79 -4.82 -25.70
C ASP A 174 3.89 -3.96 -26.99
N LEU A 175 2.87 -3.96 -27.84
CA LEU A 175 2.84 -3.18 -29.08
C LEU A 175 2.16 -1.81 -28.93
N LEU A 176 0.97 -1.74 -28.33
CA LEU A 176 0.14 -0.51 -28.34
C LEU A 176 0.21 0.29 -27.05
N ALA A 177 0.41 -0.37 -25.91
CA ALA A 177 0.44 0.25 -24.59
C ALA A 177 1.54 -0.37 -23.71
N PRO A 178 2.82 -0.22 -24.11
CA PRO A 178 3.92 -0.88 -23.41
C PRO A 178 4.03 -0.37 -21.98
N TYR A 179 4.21 -1.30 -21.04
CA TYR A 179 4.31 -0.96 -19.62
C TYR A 179 5.74 -0.53 -19.27
N ALA A 180 5.86 0.50 -18.43
CA ALA A 180 7.14 0.92 -17.88
C ALA A 180 7.47 0.09 -16.64
N ARG A 181 8.74 -0.31 -16.49
CA ARG A 181 9.25 -0.94 -15.26
C ARG A 181 9.12 0.04 -14.10
N GLY A 182 8.44 -0.42 -13.05
CA GLY A 182 8.04 0.34 -11.88
C GLY A 182 7.02 1.46 -12.15
N GLY A 183 6.36 1.40 -13.30
CA GLY A 183 5.23 2.26 -13.60
C GLY A 183 3.95 1.81 -12.91
N LYS A 184 2.95 2.68 -12.97
CA LYS A 184 1.59 2.47 -12.45
C LYS A 184 0.64 2.28 -13.62
N ILE A 185 0.07 1.10 -13.74
CA ILE A 185 -0.81 0.72 -14.83
C ILE A 185 -2.25 0.68 -14.34
N GLY A 186 -3.14 1.41 -15.00
CA GLY A 186 -4.58 1.31 -14.77
C GLY A 186 -5.23 0.31 -15.71
N LEU A 187 -5.87 -0.72 -15.16
CA LEU A 187 -6.69 -1.67 -15.88
C LEU A 187 -8.17 -1.30 -15.72
N PHE A 188 -8.76 -0.77 -16.78
CA PHE A 188 -10.15 -0.33 -16.82
C PHE A 188 -11.01 -1.42 -17.45
N GLY A 189 -12.25 -1.56 -16.98
CA GLY A 189 -13.21 -2.43 -17.65
C GLY A 189 -14.39 -2.81 -16.78
N GLY A 190 -15.51 -3.12 -17.42
CA GLY A 190 -16.72 -3.59 -16.76
C GLY A 190 -16.58 -5.00 -16.16
N ALA A 191 -17.63 -5.48 -15.49
CA ALA A 191 -17.67 -6.88 -15.05
C ALA A 191 -17.72 -7.83 -16.26
N GLY A 192 -16.92 -8.91 -16.21
CA GLY A 192 -16.92 -9.99 -17.22
C GLY A 192 -16.05 -9.77 -18.46
N VAL A 193 -15.29 -8.67 -18.55
CA VAL A 193 -14.41 -8.39 -19.71
C VAL A 193 -13.02 -9.07 -19.64
N GLY A 194 -12.78 -9.93 -18.64
CA GLY A 194 -11.52 -10.67 -18.52
C GLY A 194 -10.40 -10.02 -17.69
N LYS A 195 -10.71 -9.03 -16.83
CA LYS A 195 -9.71 -8.36 -15.96
C LYS A 195 -8.87 -9.34 -15.13
N THR A 196 -9.53 -10.26 -14.43
CA THR A 196 -8.87 -11.22 -13.54
C THR A 196 -7.96 -12.17 -14.33
N VAL A 197 -8.44 -12.66 -15.48
CA VAL A 197 -7.64 -13.52 -16.39
C VAL A 197 -6.42 -12.77 -16.92
N PHE A 198 -6.58 -11.49 -17.28
CA PHE A 198 -5.47 -10.65 -17.70
C PHE A 198 -4.41 -10.46 -16.60
N ILE A 199 -4.86 -10.23 -15.36
CA ILE A 199 -3.97 -10.12 -14.19
C ILE A 199 -3.22 -11.43 -13.95
N GLN A 200 -3.91 -12.57 -13.97
CA GLN A 200 -3.31 -13.89 -13.79
C GLN A 200 -2.26 -14.19 -14.86
N GLU A 201 -2.56 -13.87 -16.12
CA GLU A 201 -1.62 -14.10 -17.21
C GLU A 201 -0.38 -13.20 -17.11
N LEU A 202 -0.55 -11.94 -16.64
CA LEU A 202 0.59 -11.07 -16.32
C LEU A 202 1.46 -11.66 -15.20
N ILE A 203 0.84 -12.14 -14.12
CA ILE A 203 1.55 -12.82 -13.02
C ILE A 203 2.33 -14.01 -13.57
N ASN A 204 1.67 -14.86 -14.36
CA ASN A 204 2.27 -16.05 -14.94
C ASN A 204 3.48 -15.73 -15.83
N ASN A 205 3.33 -14.79 -16.77
CA ASN A 205 4.37 -14.47 -17.74
C ASN A 205 5.58 -13.81 -17.08
N ILE A 206 5.35 -12.90 -16.15
CA ILE A 206 6.44 -12.19 -15.48
C ILE A 206 7.10 -13.08 -14.42
N ALA A 207 6.35 -13.89 -13.68
CA ALA A 207 6.91 -14.85 -12.73
C ALA A 207 7.80 -15.91 -13.42
N LYS A 208 7.48 -16.29 -14.66
CA LYS A 208 8.30 -17.20 -15.47
C LYS A 208 9.52 -16.51 -16.10
N ALA A 209 9.36 -15.28 -16.61
CA ALA A 209 10.40 -14.59 -17.37
C ALA A 209 11.39 -13.79 -16.51
N HIS A 210 10.92 -13.12 -15.46
CA HIS A 210 11.71 -12.15 -14.68
C HIS A 210 12.09 -12.64 -13.27
N GLY A 211 11.56 -13.79 -12.82
CA GLY A 211 11.91 -14.37 -11.51
C GLY A 211 11.53 -13.51 -10.30
N GLY A 212 10.83 -12.39 -10.50
CA GLY A 212 10.39 -11.48 -9.44
C GLY A 212 9.19 -11.98 -8.67
N TYR A 213 9.02 -11.45 -7.46
CA TYR A 213 7.85 -11.72 -6.62
C TYR A 213 6.64 -10.87 -7.01
N SER A 214 5.46 -11.39 -6.72
CA SER A 214 4.19 -10.68 -6.90
C SER A 214 3.48 -10.53 -5.56
N VAL A 215 2.76 -9.42 -5.39
CA VAL A 215 1.85 -9.21 -4.27
C VAL A 215 0.49 -8.89 -4.86
N PHE A 216 -0.51 -9.69 -4.52
CA PHE A 216 -1.89 -9.43 -4.91
C PHE A 216 -2.66 -8.89 -3.72
N THR A 217 -3.29 -7.74 -3.91
CA THR A 217 -4.06 -7.04 -2.88
C THR A 217 -5.51 -6.91 -3.31
N GLY A 218 -6.36 -7.74 -2.73
CA GLY A 218 -7.80 -7.71 -2.93
C GLY A 218 -8.47 -6.69 -2.01
N VAL A 219 -8.64 -5.46 -2.50
CA VAL A 219 -9.30 -4.35 -1.80
C VAL A 219 -10.79 -4.35 -2.12
N GLY A 220 -11.61 -4.70 -1.12
CA GLY A 220 -13.06 -4.72 -1.26
C GLY A 220 -13.55 -5.68 -2.34
N GLU A 221 -12.85 -6.80 -2.52
CA GLU A 221 -13.20 -7.84 -3.49
C GLU A 221 -14.17 -8.87 -2.92
N ARG A 222 -14.85 -9.57 -3.83
CA ARG A 222 -15.74 -10.67 -3.42
C ARG A 222 -14.90 -11.84 -2.92
N THR A 223 -15.29 -12.40 -1.78
CA THR A 223 -14.67 -13.61 -1.20
C THR A 223 -14.58 -14.77 -2.19
N ARG A 224 -15.62 -14.96 -3.01
CA ARG A 224 -15.63 -15.98 -4.08
C ARG A 224 -14.51 -15.75 -5.09
N GLU A 225 -14.31 -14.51 -5.56
CA GLU A 225 -13.30 -14.19 -6.58
C GLU A 225 -11.88 -14.38 -6.03
N GLY A 226 -11.65 -14.02 -4.76
CA GLY A 226 -10.38 -14.30 -4.07
C GLY A 226 -10.12 -15.81 -3.88
N ASN A 227 -11.15 -16.58 -3.56
CA ASN A 227 -11.06 -18.03 -3.43
C ASN A 227 -10.74 -18.72 -4.76
N ASP A 228 -11.44 -18.33 -5.83
CA ASP A 228 -11.21 -18.87 -7.18
C ASP A 228 -9.79 -18.54 -7.65
N LEU A 229 -9.33 -17.29 -7.44
CA LEU A 229 -7.96 -16.86 -7.73
C LEU A 229 -6.92 -17.71 -6.98
N TYR A 230 -7.14 -17.98 -5.70
CA TYR A 230 -6.22 -18.78 -4.89
C TYR A 230 -6.07 -20.21 -5.41
N HIS A 231 -7.19 -20.87 -5.73
CA HIS A 231 -7.15 -22.22 -6.29
C HIS A 231 -6.54 -22.26 -7.69
N GLU A 232 -6.85 -21.28 -8.54
CA GLU A 232 -6.27 -21.19 -9.88
C GLU A 232 -4.74 -20.95 -9.82
N MET A 233 -4.27 -20.15 -8.87
CA MET A 233 -2.83 -19.97 -8.62
C MET A 233 -2.15 -21.24 -8.12
N GLN A 234 -2.86 -22.12 -7.41
CA GLN A 234 -2.37 -23.45 -7.04
C GLN A 234 -2.28 -24.38 -8.24
N GLU A 235 -3.31 -24.40 -9.09
CA GLU A 235 -3.36 -25.24 -10.29
C GLU A 235 -2.27 -24.84 -11.32
N THR A 236 -2.03 -23.54 -11.47
CA THR A 236 -0.98 -23.00 -12.37
C THR A 236 0.43 -23.10 -11.79
N GLY A 237 0.58 -23.51 -10.52
CA GLY A 237 1.86 -23.67 -9.84
C GLY A 237 2.54 -22.36 -9.42
N VAL A 238 1.82 -21.23 -9.46
CA VAL A 238 2.29 -19.93 -8.93
C VAL A 238 2.36 -19.96 -7.41
N ILE A 239 1.36 -20.61 -6.79
CA ILE A 239 1.34 -20.95 -5.37
C ILE A 239 1.61 -22.44 -5.23
N GLN A 240 2.70 -22.77 -4.54
CA GLN A 240 3.06 -24.13 -4.21
C GLN A 240 3.03 -24.29 -2.70
N LEU A 241 2.15 -25.15 -2.21
CA LEU A 241 1.89 -25.32 -0.78
C LEU A 241 3.10 -25.89 -0.01
N ASP A 242 3.83 -26.79 -0.65
CA ASP A 242 5.02 -27.46 -0.11
C ASP A 242 6.30 -27.07 -0.87
N GLY A 243 6.25 -26.00 -1.67
CA GLY A 243 7.32 -25.55 -2.54
C GLY A 243 7.51 -24.02 -2.52
N ASP A 244 8.26 -23.52 -3.50
CA ASP A 244 8.59 -22.10 -3.60
C ASP A 244 7.47 -21.34 -4.32
N SER A 245 6.62 -20.69 -3.52
CA SER A 245 5.59 -19.78 -4.03
C SER A 245 6.19 -18.45 -4.45
N LYS A 246 5.59 -17.80 -5.45
CA LYS A 246 6.07 -16.49 -5.97
C LYS A 246 5.14 -15.33 -5.68
N VAL A 247 3.98 -15.58 -5.08
CA VAL A 247 2.97 -14.56 -4.82
C VAL A 247 2.57 -14.53 -3.35
N ALA A 248 2.44 -13.34 -2.77
CA ALA A 248 1.79 -13.13 -1.48
C ALA A 248 0.37 -12.58 -1.71
N LEU A 249 -0.62 -13.09 -0.98
CA LEU A 249 -2.01 -12.66 -1.11
C LEU A 249 -2.44 -11.87 0.13
N VAL A 250 -2.95 -10.67 -0.07
CA VAL A 250 -3.52 -9.81 0.97
C VAL A 250 -4.96 -9.51 0.61
N PHE A 251 -5.90 -9.86 1.49
CA PHE A 251 -7.33 -9.60 1.25
C PHE A 251 -7.93 -8.73 2.34
N GLY A 252 -8.79 -7.81 1.91
CA GLY A 252 -9.66 -7.01 2.73
C GLY A 252 -11.01 -6.99 2.04
N GLN A 253 -11.85 -7.97 2.35
CA GLN A 253 -13.00 -8.34 1.54
C GLN A 253 -14.17 -7.35 1.67
N MET A 254 -15.18 -7.48 0.80
CA MET A 254 -16.38 -6.62 0.85
C MET A 254 -17.17 -6.70 2.16
N ASN A 255 -17.11 -7.84 2.85
CA ASN A 255 -17.77 -8.04 4.14
C ASN A 255 -17.02 -7.42 5.32
N GLU A 256 -15.77 -6.98 5.12
CA GLU A 256 -14.98 -6.34 6.16
C GLU A 256 -15.36 -4.86 6.33
N PRO A 257 -15.19 -4.29 7.54
CA PRO A 257 -15.50 -2.90 7.81
C PRO A 257 -14.68 -1.96 6.93
N PRO A 258 -15.15 -0.72 6.71
CA PRO A 258 -14.44 0.25 5.87
C PRO A 258 -13.03 0.57 6.38
N GLY A 259 -12.74 0.41 7.67
CA GLY A 259 -11.38 0.55 8.21
C GLY A 259 -10.39 -0.43 7.60
N ALA A 260 -10.76 -1.70 7.50
CA ALA A 260 -9.93 -2.73 6.88
C ALA A 260 -9.70 -2.46 5.39
N ARG A 261 -10.78 -2.19 4.65
CA ARG A 261 -10.72 -1.88 3.21
C ARG A 261 -9.89 -0.62 2.90
N ALA A 262 -9.90 0.38 3.78
CA ALA A 262 -9.12 1.60 3.64
C ALA A 262 -7.63 1.43 4.00
N ARG A 263 -7.20 0.27 4.51
CA ARG A 263 -5.80 0.01 4.92
C ARG A 263 -5.17 -1.18 4.23
N VAL A 264 -5.96 -2.13 3.72
CA VAL A 264 -5.45 -3.35 3.10
C VAL A 264 -4.52 -3.09 1.89
N ALA A 265 -4.79 -2.03 1.11
CA ALA A 265 -3.89 -1.59 0.04
C ALA A 265 -2.47 -1.28 0.55
N LEU A 266 -2.38 -0.64 1.72
CA LEU A 266 -1.11 -0.31 2.37
C LEU A 266 -0.41 -1.56 2.91
N THR A 267 -1.17 -2.56 3.38
CA THR A 267 -0.64 -3.85 3.82
C THR A 267 0.07 -4.56 2.67
N GLY A 268 -0.59 -4.69 1.50
CA GLY A 268 0.04 -5.26 0.30
C GLY A 268 1.25 -4.47 -0.18
N LEU A 269 1.14 -3.14 -0.19
CA LEU A 269 2.24 -2.25 -0.54
C LEU A 269 3.46 -2.44 0.36
N THR A 270 3.27 -2.61 1.67
CA THR A 270 4.36 -2.79 2.63
C THR A 270 5.14 -4.08 2.40
N ILE A 271 4.46 -5.15 1.96
CA ILE A 271 5.12 -6.39 1.54
C ILE A 271 5.93 -6.15 0.27
N ALA A 272 5.37 -5.44 -0.71
CA ALA A 272 6.07 -5.11 -1.94
C ALA A 272 7.29 -4.20 -1.70
N GLU A 273 7.19 -3.24 -0.80
CA GLU A 273 8.29 -2.35 -0.39
C GLU A 273 9.42 -3.12 0.29
N TYR A 274 9.12 -4.14 1.09
CA TYR A 274 10.16 -5.00 1.65
C TYR A 274 11.00 -5.68 0.55
N PHE A 275 10.33 -6.28 -0.44
CA PHE A 275 11.01 -6.92 -1.55
C PHE A 275 11.79 -5.93 -2.43
N ARG A 276 11.28 -4.70 -2.61
CA ARG A 276 11.98 -3.61 -3.30
C ARG A 276 13.22 -3.13 -2.53
N ASP A 277 13.08 -2.83 -1.24
CA ASP A 277 14.06 -2.04 -0.49
C ASP A 277 15.09 -2.87 0.28
N GLU A 278 14.72 -4.08 0.69
CA GLU A 278 15.59 -4.99 1.43
C GLU A 278 16.14 -6.11 0.54
N GLU A 279 15.31 -6.67 -0.35
CA GLU A 279 15.77 -7.71 -1.28
C GLU A 279 16.26 -7.17 -2.62
N GLY A 280 15.98 -5.90 -2.95
CA GLY A 280 16.46 -5.25 -4.18
C GLY A 280 15.86 -5.87 -5.44
N GLN A 281 14.61 -6.34 -5.37
CA GLN A 281 13.95 -7.03 -6.48
C GLN A 281 12.95 -6.14 -7.21
N ASP A 282 12.60 -6.59 -8.42
CA ASP A 282 11.44 -6.08 -9.15
C ASP A 282 10.20 -6.83 -8.70
N VAL A 283 9.23 -6.08 -8.22
CA VAL A 283 8.00 -6.61 -7.64
C VAL A 283 6.83 -6.17 -8.48
N LEU A 284 5.89 -7.10 -8.70
CA LEU A 284 4.58 -6.74 -9.23
C LEU A 284 3.58 -6.58 -8.10
N LEU A 285 2.90 -5.43 -8.07
CA LEU A 285 1.82 -5.17 -7.14
C LEU A 285 0.49 -5.13 -7.88
N PHE A 286 -0.41 -6.05 -7.57
CA PHE A 286 -1.76 -6.04 -8.10
C PHE A 286 -2.71 -5.47 -7.07
N ILE A 287 -3.50 -4.47 -7.46
CA ILE A 287 -4.52 -3.87 -6.61
C ILE A 287 -5.87 -4.02 -7.31
N ASP A 288 -6.70 -4.93 -6.82
CA ASP A 288 -8.08 -5.11 -7.29
C ASP A 288 -8.99 -4.88 -6.09
N ASN A 289 -9.73 -3.78 -5.94
CA ASN A 289 -9.85 -2.64 -6.84
C ASN A 289 -9.48 -1.32 -6.15
N ILE A 290 -8.73 -0.46 -6.82
CA ILE A 290 -8.30 0.84 -6.27
C ILE A 290 -9.49 1.75 -5.92
N PHE A 291 -10.60 1.63 -6.65
CA PHE A 291 -11.81 2.39 -6.36
C PHE A 291 -12.39 2.03 -4.98
N ARG A 292 -12.27 0.77 -4.55
CA ARG A 292 -12.77 0.31 -3.25
C ARG A 292 -11.96 0.89 -2.09
N PHE A 293 -10.68 1.18 -2.29
CA PHE A 293 -9.87 1.94 -1.34
C PHE A 293 -10.46 3.35 -1.14
N THR A 294 -10.75 4.05 -2.25
CA THR A 294 -11.39 5.37 -2.21
C THR A 294 -12.77 5.33 -1.55
N GLN A 295 -13.61 4.35 -1.93
CA GLN A 295 -14.94 4.18 -1.36
C GLN A 295 -14.89 3.98 0.16
N ALA A 296 -14.00 3.10 0.62
CA ALA A 296 -13.77 2.88 2.05
C ALA A 296 -13.28 4.15 2.75
N GLY A 297 -12.42 4.93 2.10
CA GLY A 297 -11.99 6.25 2.57
C GLY A 297 -13.15 7.24 2.75
N SER A 298 -14.10 7.30 1.81
CA SER A 298 -15.31 8.11 1.92
C SER A 298 -16.18 7.68 3.10
N GLU A 299 -16.40 6.37 3.27
CA GLU A 299 -17.18 5.81 4.39
C GLU A 299 -16.53 6.16 5.75
N VAL A 300 -15.21 5.94 5.87
CA VAL A 300 -14.45 6.33 7.07
C VAL A 300 -14.56 7.84 7.34
N SER A 301 -14.39 8.67 6.31
CA SER A 301 -14.45 10.13 6.44
C SER A 301 -15.81 10.62 6.94
N ALA A 302 -16.90 10.01 6.45
CA ALA A 302 -18.25 10.31 6.91
C ALA A 302 -18.43 9.94 8.39
N LEU A 303 -17.95 8.76 8.82
CA LEU A 303 -18.01 8.33 10.21
C LEU A 303 -17.15 9.18 11.15
N LEU A 304 -16.05 9.75 10.65
CA LEU A 304 -15.22 10.69 11.41
C LEU A 304 -15.87 12.06 11.58
N GLY A 305 -16.98 12.34 10.88
CA GLY A 305 -17.70 13.61 10.91
C GLY A 305 -17.08 14.70 10.03
N ARG A 306 -16.28 14.32 9.03
CA ARG A 306 -15.72 15.28 8.06
C ARG A 306 -16.80 15.72 7.09
N ILE A 307 -16.78 17.00 6.70
CA ILE A 307 -17.68 17.52 5.67
C ILE A 307 -17.31 16.86 4.32
N PRO A 308 -18.26 16.24 3.60
CA PRO A 308 -17.99 15.62 2.31
C PRO A 308 -17.65 16.67 1.24
N SER A 309 -16.83 16.25 0.28
CA SER A 309 -16.47 17.01 -0.91
C SER A 309 -17.42 16.71 -2.09
N ALA A 310 -17.03 17.08 -3.31
CA ALA A 310 -17.75 16.79 -4.53
C ALA A 310 -18.18 15.31 -4.61
N VAL A 311 -19.42 15.07 -5.04
CA VAL A 311 -20.01 13.72 -5.23
C VAL A 311 -20.04 12.87 -3.94
N GLY A 312 -19.76 13.46 -2.77
CA GLY A 312 -19.79 12.76 -1.48
C GLY A 312 -18.47 12.11 -1.05
N TYR A 313 -17.37 12.33 -1.78
CA TYR A 313 -16.05 11.81 -1.41
C TYR A 313 -15.45 12.53 -0.20
N GLN A 314 -14.43 11.93 0.41
CA GLN A 314 -13.68 12.56 1.48
C GLN A 314 -12.92 13.81 0.99
N PRO A 315 -12.80 14.87 1.82
CA PRO A 315 -12.02 16.05 1.46
C PRO A 315 -10.51 15.76 1.32
N THR A 316 -10.05 14.64 1.88
CA THR A 316 -8.65 14.17 1.83
C THR A 316 -8.34 13.27 0.65
N LEU A 317 -9.26 13.10 -0.32
CA LEU A 317 -9.15 12.10 -1.38
C LEU A 317 -7.81 12.13 -2.11
N ALA A 318 -7.37 13.32 -2.53
CA ALA A 318 -6.11 13.50 -3.25
C ALA A 318 -4.88 13.14 -2.40
N VAL A 319 -4.91 13.44 -1.10
CA VAL A 319 -3.79 13.15 -0.19
C VAL A 319 -3.75 11.67 0.15
N ASP A 320 -4.91 11.05 0.43
CA ASP A 320 -5.00 9.62 0.73
C ASP A 320 -4.57 8.77 -0.47
N MET A 321 -4.99 9.16 -1.68
CA MET A 321 -4.57 8.51 -2.92
C MET A 321 -3.08 8.76 -3.18
N GLY A 322 -2.62 10.01 -3.11
CA GLY A 322 -1.23 10.38 -3.36
C GLY A 322 -0.25 9.68 -2.40
N GLY A 323 -0.56 9.64 -1.10
CA GLY A 323 0.31 9.00 -0.11
C GLY A 323 0.54 7.50 -0.38
N MET A 324 -0.45 6.81 -0.95
CA MET A 324 -0.31 5.41 -1.35
C MET A 324 0.33 5.27 -2.75
N GLN A 325 -0.09 6.06 -3.73
CA GLN A 325 0.42 5.98 -5.09
C GLN A 325 1.90 6.37 -5.18
N GLU A 326 2.36 7.38 -4.45
CA GLU A 326 3.76 7.85 -4.52
C GLU A 326 4.76 6.88 -3.88
N ARG A 327 4.30 5.98 -3.01
CA ARG A 327 5.10 4.87 -2.50
C ARG A 327 5.36 3.79 -3.55
N ILE A 328 4.46 3.64 -4.53
CA ILE A 328 4.61 2.74 -5.68
C ILE A 328 5.50 3.43 -6.70
N THR A 329 6.81 3.15 -6.66
CA THR A 329 7.76 3.74 -7.59
C THR A 329 9.03 2.89 -7.69
N THR A 330 9.86 3.21 -8.68
CA THR A 330 11.21 2.67 -8.84
C THR A 330 12.20 3.45 -8.00
N THR A 331 12.93 2.74 -7.15
CA THR A 331 14.07 3.30 -6.42
C THR A 331 15.38 2.85 -7.04
N GLN A 332 16.52 3.35 -6.53
CA GLN A 332 17.85 2.87 -6.94
C GLN A 332 18.11 1.39 -6.57
N LYS A 333 17.28 0.78 -5.71
CA LYS A 333 17.46 -0.59 -5.22
C LYS A 333 16.64 -1.61 -5.98
N GLY A 334 15.43 -1.24 -6.41
CA GLY A 334 14.47 -2.13 -7.05
C GLY A 334 13.26 -1.36 -7.55
N SER A 335 12.28 -2.07 -8.11
CA SER A 335 11.08 -1.44 -8.67
C SER A 335 9.80 -2.11 -8.17
N ILE A 336 8.74 -1.32 -8.04
CA ILE A 336 7.37 -1.85 -7.86
C ILE A 336 6.57 -1.43 -9.07
N THR A 337 6.27 -2.39 -9.95
CA THR A 337 5.36 -2.16 -11.07
C THR A 337 3.96 -2.52 -10.61
N SER A 338 3.03 -1.55 -10.61
CA SER A 338 1.66 -1.82 -10.14
C SER A 338 0.68 -1.97 -11.28
N VAL A 339 -0.21 -2.95 -11.17
CA VAL A 339 -1.36 -3.12 -12.06
C VAL A 339 -2.62 -2.98 -11.21
N GLN A 340 -3.35 -1.90 -11.44
CA GLN A 340 -4.44 -1.48 -10.59
C GLN A 340 -5.74 -1.57 -11.38
N ALA A 341 -6.66 -2.43 -10.94
CA ALA A 341 -8.00 -2.43 -11.50
C ALA A 341 -8.71 -1.17 -11.04
N VAL A 342 -9.27 -0.42 -12.00
CA VAL A 342 -10.01 0.82 -11.74
C VAL A 342 -11.46 0.62 -12.17
N TYR A 343 -12.37 0.63 -11.19
CA TYR A 343 -13.79 0.69 -11.46
C TYR A 343 -14.20 2.14 -11.73
N VAL A 344 -14.87 2.37 -12.87
CA VAL A 344 -15.43 3.69 -13.22
C VAL A 344 -16.91 3.68 -12.84
N PRO A 345 -17.34 4.44 -11.82
CA PRO A 345 -18.74 4.46 -11.41
C PRO A 345 -19.60 5.07 -12.52
N ALA A 346 -20.69 4.38 -12.88
CA ALA A 346 -21.64 4.81 -13.91
C ALA A 346 -21.00 5.17 -15.27
N ASP A 347 -19.83 4.60 -15.59
CA ASP A 347 -19.03 4.91 -16.78
C ASP A 347 -18.66 6.42 -16.91
N ASP A 348 -18.65 7.15 -15.78
CA ASP A 348 -18.29 8.57 -15.71
C ASP A 348 -16.81 8.75 -15.32
N LEU A 349 -15.97 9.08 -16.30
CA LEU A 349 -14.55 9.38 -16.10
C LEU A 349 -14.31 10.73 -15.39
N THR A 350 -15.34 11.57 -15.28
CA THR A 350 -15.26 12.86 -14.58
C THR A 350 -15.48 12.74 -13.07
N ASP A 351 -15.87 11.55 -12.58
CA ASP A 351 -15.94 11.28 -11.15
C ASP A 351 -14.56 11.56 -10.49
N PRO A 352 -14.52 12.24 -9.32
CA PRO A 352 -13.27 12.57 -8.64
C PRO A 352 -12.34 11.39 -8.35
N ALA A 353 -12.88 10.19 -8.10
CA ALA A 353 -12.09 9.00 -7.79
C ALA A 353 -11.23 8.51 -8.98
N PRO A 354 -11.80 8.17 -10.15
CA PRO A 354 -11.00 7.85 -11.33
C PRO A 354 -10.17 9.06 -11.79
N ALA A 355 -10.71 10.29 -11.77
CA ALA A 355 -9.96 11.48 -12.19
C ALA A 355 -8.68 11.70 -11.37
N THR A 356 -8.74 11.51 -10.05
CA THR A 356 -7.56 11.59 -9.17
C THR A 356 -6.60 10.43 -9.44
N THR A 357 -7.13 9.21 -9.64
CA THR A 357 -6.30 8.03 -9.94
C THR A 357 -5.54 8.21 -11.26
N PHE A 358 -6.18 8.76 -12.30
CA PHE A 358 -5.57 9.01 -13.61
C PHE A 358 -4.32 9.86 -13.54
N ALA A 359 -4.27 10.85 -12.63
CA ALA A 359 -3.11 11.71 -12.48
C ALA A 359 -1.84 10.97 -12.03
N HIS A 360 -1.99 9.75 -11.49
CA HIS A 360 -0.88 8.92 -11.03
C HIS A 360 -0.54 7.76 -11.97
N LEU A 361 -1.30 7.51 -13.05
CA LEU A 361 -1.06 6.35 -13.91
C LEU A 361 -0.09 6.69 -15.06
N ASP A 362 0.88 5.81 -15.30
CA ASP A 362 1.83 5.90 -16.41
C ASP A 362 1.30 5.26 -17.69
N ALA A 363 0.48 4.22 -17.56
CA ALA A 363 -0.17 3.54 -18.67
C ALA A 363 -1.61 3.18 -18.33
N THR A 364 -2.47 3.17 -19.35
CA THR A 364 -3.88 2.85 -19.22
C THR A 364 -4.28 1.78 -20.22
N THR A 365 -4.83 0.67 -19.74
CA THR A 365 -5.36 -0.42 -20.55
C THR A 365 -6.85 -0.52 -20.32
N VAL A 366 -7.63 -0.28 -21.37
CA VAL A 366 -9.11 -0.29 -21.29
C VAL A 366 -9.64 -1.55 -21.94
N LEU A 367 -10.20 -2.45 -21.13
CA LEU A 367 -10.88 -3.66 -21.58
C LEU A 367 -12.33 -3.34 -21.95
N SER A 368 -12.73 -3.66 -23.18
CA SER A 368 -14.04 -3.27 -23.72
C SER A 368 -15.00 -4.46 -23.83
N ARG A 369 -16.23 -4.26 -23.37
CA ARG A 369 -17.31 -5.25 -23.55
C ARG A 369 -17.58 -5.51 -25.04
N GLY A 370 -17.61 -4.45 -25.86
CA GLY A 370 -17.88 -4.59 -27.29
C GLY A 370 -16.84 -5.44 -28.03
N ILE A 371 -15.59 -5.46 -27.58
CA ILE A 371 -14.54 -6.33 -28.13
C ILE A 371 -14.67 -7.76 -27.60
N SER A 372 -15.00 -7.92 -26.32
CA SER A 372 -15.26 -9.25 -25.73
C SER A 372 -16.43 -9.99 -26.40
N GLU A 373 -17.46 -9.25 -26.83
CA GLU A 373 -18.63 -9.78 -27.55
C GLU A 373 -18.27 -10.27 -28.97
N LEU A 374 -17.14 -9.82 -29.53
CA LEU A 374 -16.58 -10.34 -30.78
C LEU A 374 -15.74 -11.61 -30.58
N GLY A 375 -15.56 -12.05 -29.33
CA GLY A 375 -14.74 -13.22 -28.99
C GLY A 375 -13.23 -12.96 -28.99
N ILE A 376 -12.80 -11.69 -28.96
CA ILE A 376 -11.38 -11.31 -28.94
C ILE A 376 -10.93 -11.18 -27.47
N TYR A 377 -9.87 -11.91 -27.10
CA TYR A 377 -9.26 -11.86 -25.77
C TYR A 377 -7.72 -11.75 -25.84
N PRO A 378 -7.07 -10.90 -25.03
CA PRO A 378 -7.68 -9.90 -24.13
C PRO A 378 -8.49 -8.84 -24.89
N ALA A 379 -9.61 -8.42 -24.29
CA ALA A 379 -10.67 -7.61 -24.90
C ALA A 379 -10.41 -6.10 -24.82
#